data_AF-A0A961R144-F1
#
_entry.id   AF-A0A961R144-F1
#
_cell.length_a   1.000
_cell.length_b   1.000
_cell.length_c   1.000
_cell.angle_alpha   90.00
_cell.angle_beta   90.00
_cell.angle_gamma   90.00
#
_symmetry.space_group_name_H-M   'P 1'
#
loop_
_entity.id
_entity.type
_entity.pdbx_description
1 polymer ?
#
loop_
_entity_poly.entity_id
_entity_poly.type
_entity_poly.pdbx_seq_one_letter_code
_entity_poly.pdbx_strand_id
1 'polypeptide(L)'
;DAESFFISAITILELERGVLGIQRRDAAQGARLRAWLDNHVRPEFAGRILPIDDQIATRCAHLHIPDRRNEVDALIAATALVHGLTVATRNVQDFEGTGVVVVNPWQG
;
A
#
# COMPACT_ATOMS: atom_id res chain seq x y z
N ASP A 1 -16.78 2.31 10.78
CA ASP A 1 -16.08 3.58 10.52
C ASP A 1 -15.09 3.42 9.38
N ALA A 2 -15.50 3.67 8.13
CA ALA A 2 -14.61 3.59 6.97
C ALA A 2 -13.63 4.78 6.89
N GLU A 3 -13.90 5.84 7.65
CA GLU A 3 -13.13 7.09 7.69
C GLU A 3 -11.77 6.95 8.41
N SER A 4 -11.57 5.86 9.17
CA SER A 4 -10.30 5.60 9.90
C SER A 4 -9.25 4.86 9.06
N PHE A 5 -9.55 4.47 7.83
CA PHE A 5 -8.60 3.79 6.94
C PHE A 5 -7.78 4.77 6.10
N PHE A 6 -6.56 4.36 5.77
CA PHE A 6 -5.63 5.10 4.91
C PHE A 6 -5.02 4.14 3.91
N ILE A 7 -4.51 4.67 2.79
CA ILE A 7 -3.69 3.90 1.85
C ILE A 7 -2.38 4.66 1.58
N SER A 8 -1.29 3.92 1.43
CA SER A 8 -0.02 4.51 0.98
C SER A 8 -0.13 4.88 -0.50
N ALA A 9 0.56 5.94 -0.92
CA ALA A 9 0.78 6.24 -2.34
C ALA A 9 1.45 5.06 -3.08
N ILE A 10 2.19 4.20 -2.37
CA ILE A 10 2.76 2.97 -2.93
C ILE A 10 1.66 1.96 -3.29
N THR A 11 0.61 1.84 -2.50
CA THR A 11 -0.56 1.02 -2.86
C THR A 11 -1.24 1.54 -4.13
N ILE A 12 -1.33 2.87 -4.30
CA ILE A 12 -1.82 3.47 -5.56
C ILE A 12 -0.92 3.10 -6.74
N LEU A 13 0.41 3.14 -6.58
CA LEU A 13 1.35 2.71 -7.61
C LEU A 13 1.14 1.24 -8.01
N GLU A 14 0.92 0.36 -7.04
CA GLU A 14 0.67 -1.06 -7.33
C GLU A 14 -0.63 -1.30 -8.08
N LEU A 15 -1.71 -0.64 -7.66
CA LEU A 15 -3.01 -0.69 -8.33
C LEU A 15 -2.89 -0.17 -9.77
N GLU A 16 -2.28 1.00 -9.95
CA GLU A 16 -2.06 1.62 -11.26
C GLU A 16 -1.27 0.72 -12.20
N ARG A 17 -0.18 0.11 -11.70
CA ARG A 17 0.62 -0.88 -12.44
C ARG A 17 -0.22 -2.10 -12.85
N GLY A 18 -1.08 -2.58 -11.95
CA GLY A 18 -2.02 -3.68 -12.24
C GLY A 18 -3.00 -3.31 -13.34
N VAL A 19 -3.62 -2.13 -13.27
CA VAL A 19 -4.55 -1.62 -14.30
C VAL A 19 -3.86 -1.54 -15.66
N LEU A 20 -2.68 -0.90 -15.74
CA LEU A 20 -1.92 -0.76 -16.98
C LEU A 20 -1.50 -2.12 -17.55
N GLY A 21 -1.09 -3.05 -16.68
CA GLY A 21 -0.73 -4.40 -17.06
C GLY A 21 -1.87 -5.17 -17.71
N ILE A 22 -3.09 -5.05 -17.16
CA ILE A 22 -4.30 -5.65 -17.75
C ILE A 22 -4.73 -4.90 -19.01
N GLN A 23 -4.75 -3.57 -19.02
CA GLN A 23 -5.11 -2.76 -20.21
C GLN A 23 -4.27 -3.15 -21.44
N ARG A 24 -2.99 -3.48 -21.25
CA ARG A 24 -2.12 -3.94 -22.35
C ARG A 24 -2.55 -5.29 -22.95
N ARG A 25 -3.18 -6.16 -22.16
CA ARG A 25 -3.55 -7.54 -22.56
C ARG A 25 -5.03 -7.66 -22.93
N ASP A 26 -5.90 -6.91 -22.25
CA ASP A 26 -7.34 -6.84 -22.42
C ASP A 26 -7.81 -5.40 -22.15
N ALA A 27 -8.08 -4.66 -23.22
CA ALA A 27 -8.49 -3.26 -23.12
C ALA A 27 -9.85 -3.08 -22.41
N ALA A 28 -10.79 -4.02 -22.59
CA ALA A 28 -12.11 -3.91 -22.01
C ALA A 28 -12.08 -4.19 -20.51
N GLN A 29 -11.38 -5.23 -20.08
CA GLN A 29 -11.18 -5.50 -18.65
C GLN A 29 -10.36 -4.40 -18.00
N GLY A 30 -9.30 -3.93 -18.66
CA GLY A 30 -8.48 -2.84 -18.16
C GLY A 30 -9.25 -1.53 -17.99
N ALA A 31 -10.19 -1.21 -18.90
CA ALA A 31 -11.07 -0.04 -18.76
C ALA A 31 -12.00 -0.15 -17.54
N ARG A 32 -12.49 -1.35 -17.21
CA ARG A 32 -13.29 -1.59 -16.01
C ARG A 32 -12.48 -1.36 -14.73
N LEU A 33 -11.24 -1.87 -14.68
CA LEU A 33 -10.36 -1.66 -13.53
C LEU A 33 -9.93 -0.20 -13.38
N ARG A 34 -9.68 0.49 -14.50
CA ARG A 34 -9.45 1.94 -14.54
C ARG A 34 -10.61 2.70 -13.92
N ALA A 35 -11.84 2.43 -14.38
CA ALA A 35 -13.03 3.08 -13.87
C ALA A 35 -13.25 2.80 -12.37
N TRP A 36 -12.92 1.58 -11.90
CA TRP A 36 -12.95 1.28 -10.47
C TRP A 36 -11.92 2.09 -9.66
N LEU A 37 -10.66 2.13 -10.11
CA LEU A 37 -9.60 2.89 -9.43
C LEU A 37 -9.92 4.38 -9.37
N ASP A 38 -10.35 4.96 -10.49
CA ASP A 38 -10.56 6.41 -10.60
C ASP A 38 -11.87 6.89 -9.98
N ASN A 39 -12.94 6.10 -10.05
CA ASN A 39 -14.27 6.52 -9.58
C ASN A 39 -14.64 5.99 -8.20
N HIS A 40 -13.90 5.02 -7.65
CA HIS A 40 -14.19 4.44 -6.33
C HIS A 40 -13.02 4.59 -5.37
N VAL A 41 -11.86 3.98 -5.69
CA VAL A 41 -10.72 3.95 -4.74
C VAL A 41 -10.17 5.34 -4.46
N ARG A 42 -9.84 6.12 -5.51
CA ARG A 42 -9.26 7.46 -5.32
C ARG A 42 -10.22 8.42 -4.60
N PRO A 43 -11.53 8.48 -4.95
CA PRO A 43 -12.48 9.30 -4.21
C PRO A 43 -12.68 8.84 -2.75
N GLU A 44 -12.78 7.53 -2.51
CA GLU A 44 -12.98 6.98 -1.17
C GLU A 44 -11.84 7.38 -0.22
N PHE A 45 -10.60 7.34 -0.69
CA PHE A 45 -9.41 7.70 0.10
C PHE A 45 -8.93 9.15 -0.13
N ALA A 46 -9.75 10.03 -0.71
CA ALA A 46 -9.37 11.43 -0.90
C ALA A 46 -8.95 12.09 0.44
N GLY A 47 -7.80 12.75 0.46
CA GLY A 47 -7.20 13.31 1.68
C GLY A 47 -6.58 12.27 2.65
N ARG A 48 -6.64 10.97 2.32
CA ARG A 48 -6.12 9.86 3.12
C ARG A 48 -5.19 8.92 2.34
N ILE A 49 -4.69 9.39 1.19
CA ILE A 49 -3.58 8.79 0.46
C ILE A 49 -2.29 9.39 1.02
N LEU A 50 -1.50 8.58 1.73
CA LEU A 50 -0.30 9.05 2.42
C LEU A 50 0.87 9.11 1.43
N PRO A 51 1.48 10.29 1.21
CA PRO A 51 2.65 10.43 0.33
C PRO A 51 3.89 9.79 0.98
N ILE A 52 4.94 9.59 0.19
CA ILE A 52 6.26 9.21 0.71
C ILE A 52 7.10 10.47 0.88
N ASP A 53 7.36 10.85 2.13
CA ASP A 53 8.19 11.99 2.50
C ASP A 53 9.58 11.55 3.05
N ASP A 54 10.37 12.50 3.55
CA ASP A 54 11.72 12.24 4.06
C ASP A 54 11.73 11.32 5.28
N GLN A 55 10.72 11.42 6.15
CA GLN A 55 10.61 10.61 7.36
C GLN A 55 10.30 9.16 6.99
N ILE A 56 9.37 8.95 6.07
CA ILE A 56 9.01 7.62 5.57
C ILE A 56 10.18 7.00 4.81
N ALA A 57 10.85 7.76 3.93
CA ALA A 57 12.01 7.28 3.19
C ALA A 57 13.17 6.87 4.13
N THR A 58 13.46 7.70 5.14
CA THR A 58 14.49 7.40 6.15
C THR A 58 14.13 6.17 6.98
N ARG A 59 12.86 6.04 7.39
CA ARG A 59 12.37 4.86 8.11
C ARG A 59 12.48 3.61 7.26
N CYS A 60 12.13 3.69 5.97
CA CYS A 60 12.27 2.59 5.02
C CYS A 60 13.73 2.11 4.94
N ALA A 61 14.68 3.03 4.78
CA ALA A 61 16.10 2.68 4.71
C ALA A 61 16.58 1.87 5.92
N HIS A 62 16.12 2.20 7.13
CA HIS A 62 16.44 1.41 8.32
C HIS A 62 15.85 0.00 8.30
N LEU A 63 14.69 -0.21 7.68
CA LEU A 63 14.06 -1.54 7.58
C LEU A 63 14.85 -2.51 6.67
N HIS A 64 15.72 -2.00 5.81
CA HIS A 64 16.61 -2.81 4.95
C HIS A 64 17.91 -3.25 5.64
N ILE A 65 18.13 -2.89 6.90
CA ILE A 65 19.37 -3.20 7.64
C ILE A 65 19.03 -4.09 8.85
N PRO A 66 19.77 -5.19 9.06
CA PRO A 66 20.90 -5.69 8.26
C PRO A 66 20.49 -6.37 6.95
N ASP A 67 19.25 -6.82 6.84
CA ASP A 67 18.77 -7.64 5.73
C ASP A 67 17.88 -6.85 4.78
N ARG A 68 18.21 -6.93 3.48
CA ARG A 68 17.45 -6.24 2.44
C ARG A 68 16.04 -6.82 2.33
N ARG A 69 15.03 -5.94 2.40
CA ARG A 69 13.62 -6.25 2.16
C ARG A 69 13.16 -5.93 0.74
N ASN A 70 11.94 -6.32 0.43
CA ASN A 70 11.20 -5.78 -0.71
C ASN A 70 10.95 -4.28 -0.48
N GLU A 71 11.30 -3.45 -1.45
CA GLU A 71 11.17 -1.99 -1.36
C GLU A 71 9.71 -1.54 -1.15
N VAL A 72 8.76 -2.18 -1.83
CA VAL A 72 7.34 -1.83 -1.78
C VAL A 72 6.78 -2.12 -0.40
N ASP A 73 7.03 -3.32 0.12
CA ASP A 73 6.56 -3.72 1.46
C ASP A 73 7.24 -2.90 2.55
N ALA A 74 8.54 -2.61 2.40
CA ALA A 74 9.28 -1.76 3.33
C ALA A 74 8.76 -0.33 3.36
N LEU A 75 8.41 0.26 2.20
CA LEU A 75 7.80 1.60 2.15
C LEU A 75 6.40 1.62 2.77
N ILE A 76 5.59 0.57 2.57
CA ILE A 76 4.27 0.46 3.23
C ILE A 76 4.44 0.33 4.75
N ALA A 77 5.35 -0.53 5.21
CA ALA A 77 5.66 -0.69 6.63
C ALA A 77 6.18 0.61 7.25
N ALA A 78 7.10 1.30 6.57
CA ALA A 78 7.63 2.59 7.01
C ALA A 78 6.55 3.66 7.10
N THR A 79 5.65 3.73 6.11
CA THR A 79 4.49 4.64 6.12
C THR A 79 3.66 4.39 7.37
N ALA A 80 3.28 3.13 7.63
CA ALA A 80 2.46 2.79 8.78
C ALA A 80 3.18 3.10 10.11
N LEU A 81 4.47 2.82 10.22
CA LEU A 81 5.26 3.10 11.42
C LEU A 81 5.38 4.60 11.72
N VAL A 82 5.59 5.44 10.71
CA VAL A 82 5.68 6.90 10.86
C VAL A 82 4.36 7.49 11.33
N HIS A 83 3.24 6.98 10.81
CA HIS A 83 1.90 7.47 11.15
C HIS A 83 1.22 6.75 12.33
N GLY A 84 1.88 5.77 12.95
CA GLY A 84 1.29 4.99 14.05
C GLY A 84 0.09 4.14 13.64
N LEU A 85 0.09 3.63 12.41
CA LEU A 85 -0.99 2.85 11.83
C LEU A 85 -0.72 1.33 11.90
N THR A 86 -1.80 0.55 11.78
CA THR A 86 -1.76 -0.91 11.58
C THR A 86 -1.87 -1.23 10.10
N VAL A 87 -1.05 -2.15 9.60
CA VAL A 87 -1.13 -2.64 8.22
C VAL A 87 -2.18 -3.74 8.14
N ALA A 88 -3.19 -3.56 7.29
CA ALA A 88 -4.14 -4.60 6.94
C ALA A 88 -3.66 -5.35 5.69
N THR A 89 -3.24 -6.62 5.83
CA THR A 89 -2.74 -7.42 4.71
C THR A 89 -2.97 -8.91 4.91
N ARG A 90 -3.11 -9.65 3.81
CA ARG A 90 -3.10 -11.11 3.83
C ARG A 90 -1.68 -11.68 3.97
N ASN A 91 -0.68 -10.97 3.45
CA ASN A 91 0.71 -11.45 3.41
C ASN A 91 1.47 -11.03 4.67
N VAL A 92 1.08 -11.58 5.82
CA VAL A 92 1.67 -11.21 7.12
C VAL A 92 3.19 -11.41 7.15
N GLN A 93 3.68 -12.44 6.46
CA GLN A 93 5.11 -12.80 6.41
C GLN A 93 5.98 -11.68 5.84
N ASP A 94 5.48 -10.90 4.86
CA ASP A 94 6.25 -9.82 4.22
C ASP A 94 6.59 -8.67 5.22
N PHE A 95 5.83 -8.58 6.31
CA PHE A 95 5.97 -7.55 7.34
C PHE A 95 6.66 -8.05 8.61
N GLU A 96 7.01 -9.34 8.68
CA GLU A 96 7.70 -9.91 9.84
C GLU A 96 9.06 -9.23 10.07
N GLY A 97 9.33 -8.88 11.33
CA GLY A 97 10.56 -8.18 11.73
C GLY A 97 10.64 -6.71 11.33
N THR A 98 9.60 -6.12 10.73
CA THR A 98 9.54 -4.66 10.49
C THR A 98 9.18 -3.85 11.74
N GLY A 99 8.55 -4.52 12.73
CA GLY A 99 8.01 -3.90 13.93
C GLY A 99 6.66 -3.22 13.75
N VAL A 100 6.07 -3.25 12.55
CA VAL A 100 4.72 -2.73 12.31
C VAL A 100 3.67 -3.69 12.86
N VAL A 101 2.55 -3.16 13.36
CA VAL A 101 1.40 -3.98 13.73
C VAL A 101 0.67 -4.40 12.47
N VAL A 102 0.32 -5.69 12.36
CA VAL A 102 -0.36 -6.26 11.20
C VAL A 102 -1.67 -6.89 11.63
N VAL A 103 -2.73 -6.67 10.84
CA VAL A 103 -3.99 -7.41 10.93
C VAL A 103 -4.25 -8.14 9.63
N ASN A 104 -4.61 -9.41 9.70
CA ASN A 104 -5.05 -10.18 8.54
C ASN A 104 -6.58 -10.25 8.52
N PRO A 105 -7.27 -9.48 7.65
CA PRO A 105 -8.72 -9.41 7.65
C PRO A 105 -9.40 -10.68 7.10
N TRP A 106 -8.61 -11.67 6.65
CA TRP A 106 -9.10 -13.00 6.27
C TRP A 106 -8.98 -14.05 7.37
N GLN A 107 -8.37 -13.70 8.51
CA GLN A 107 -8.35 -14.53 9.70
C GLN A 107 -9.34 -13.93 10.71
N GLY A 108 -10.61 -14.24 10.52
CA GLY A 108 -11.75 -13.82 11.34
C GLY A 108 -12.90 -14.80 11.20
#